data_AF-A0A1E8Q3C7-F1
#
_entry.id   AF-A0A1E8Q3C7-F1
#
_cell.length_a   1.000
_cell.length_b   1.000
_cell.length_c   1.000
_cell.angle_alpha   90.00
_cell.angle_beta   90.00
_cell.angle_gamma   90.00
#
_symmetry.space_group_name_H-M   'P 1'
#
loop_
_entity.id
_entity.type
_entity.pdbx_description
1 polymer ?
#
loop_
_entity_poly.entity_id
_entity_poly.type
_entity_poly.pdbx_seq_one_letter_code
_entity_poly.pdbx_strand_id
1 'polypeptide(L)'
;MDDISYGYIDYPGARLEPDVRRRQISQLLHVIAPAAAMCIVLSAGPEALFPPAMTARTFTGWPWNLLIAMALGVAIWDVRALLLRRRGRGRLTLPVDSLPHAVHFAEDALGVSTWAQGIRGYVGSRADAAGIWESQAVLPLAALAYVASGSQHGNAGEWLARTVTGLASADSDEAWREAACAVASADPLLRQSFMRAMCMQPRQRDSVALVMNEAILGTHVAVQR
;
A
#
# COMPACT_ATOMS: atom_id res chain seq x y z
N MET A 1 -50.50 -3.58 14.24
CA MET A 1 -49.64 -2.41 14.50
C MET A 1 -48.53 -2.85 15.43
N ASP A 2 -47.33 -3.23 15.01
CA ASP A 2 -46.76 -3.40 13.66
C ASP A 2 -45.71 -4.53 13.74
N ASP A 3 -45.75 -5.41 12.74
CA ASP A 3 -44.71 -6.38 12.41
C ASP A 3 -43.47 -5.65 11.90
N ILE A 4 -42.30 -5.89 12.49
CA ILE A 4 -41.02 -5.56 11.85
C ILE A 4 -40.26 -6.86 11.59
N SER A 5 -40.58 -7.40 10.42
CA SER A 5 -39.79 -8.39 9.68
C SER A 5 -38.42 -7.81 9.33
N TYR A 6 -37.33 -8.40 9.84
CA TYR A 6 -36.00 -8.21 9.28
C TYR A 6 -35.63 -9.44 8.44
N GLY A 7 -36.13 -9.44 7.21
CA GLY A 7 -35.67 -10.31 6.14
C GLY A 7 -34.34 -9.82 5.57
N TYR A 8 -33.31 -10.66 5.74
CA TYR A 8 -32.32 -11.10 4.74
C TYR A 8 -31.57 -10.06 3.84
N ILE A 9 -30.23 -10.14 3.96
CA ILE A 9 -29.15 -9.86 2.97
C ILE A 9 -28.74 -8.39 2.70
N ASP A 10 -27.55 -8.04 3.18
CA ASP A 10 -26.48 -7.67 2.24
C ASP A 10 -25.10 -8.14 2.75
N TYR A 11 -24.37 -8.85 1.91
CA TYR A 11 -23.06 -9.43 2.21
C TYR A 11 -21.99 -8.32 2.32
N PRO A 12 -21.12 -8.29 3.34
CA PRO A 12 -19.95 -7.42 3.34
C PRO A 12 -18.84 -8.08 2.51
N GLY A 13 -19.04 -8.15 1.19
CA GLY A 13 -18.16 -8.89 0.27
C GLY A 13 -17.39 -8.03 -0.74
N ALA A 14 -17.38 -6.70 -0.63
CA ALA A 14 -16.99 -5.87 -1.78
C ALA A 14 -16.02 -4.70 -1.54
N ARG A 15 -15.36 -4.55 -0.37
CA ARG A 15 -14.35 -3.49 -0.18
C ARG A 15 -13.09 -3.91 0.58
N LEU A 16 -12.72 -5.16 0.37
CA LEU A 16 -11.34 -5.62 0.33
C LEU A 16 -11.16 -5.79 -1.21
N GLU A 17 -10.32 -5.06 -1.95
CA GLU A 17 -8.87 -5.19 -1.97
C GLU A 17 -8.32 -4.61 -3.29
N PRO A 18 -7.70 -3.43 -3.37
CA PRO A 18 -6.79 -3.12 -4.47
C PRO A 18 -5.51 -3.97 -4.37
N ASP A 19 -5.06 -4.27 -3.16
CA ASP A 19 -3.81 -5.03 -2.92
C ASP A 19 -3.96 -6.54 -3.02
N VAL A 20 -5.08 -7.13 -2.59
CA VAL A 20 -5.34 -8.54 -2.91
C VAL A 20 -5.90 -8.71 -4.31
N ARG A 21 -6.59 -7.74 -4.91
CA ARG A 21 -6.79 -7.78 -6.37
C ARG A 21 -5.44 -7.74 -7.09
N ARG A 22 -4.44 -6.97 -6.63
CA ARG A 22 -3.06 -7.03 -7.17
C ARG A 22 -2.35 -8.37 -6.90
N ARG A 23 -2.46 -8.94 -5.70
CA ARG A 23 -1.89 -10.27 -5.39
C ARG A 23 -2.58 -11.39 -6.16
N GLN A 24 -3.90 -11.33 -6.30
CA GLN A 24 -4.70 -12.24 -7.12
C GLN A 24 -4.36 -12.09 -8.59
N ILE A 25 -4.21 -10.87 -9.13
CA ILE A 25 -3.76 -10.65 -10.51
C ILE A 25 -2.36 -11.22 -10.70
N SER A 26 -1.45 -11.03 -9.74
CA SER A 26 -0.10 -11.60 -9.79
C SER A 26 -0.12 -13.13 -9.74
N GLN A 27 -0.93 -13.74 -8.86
CA GLN A 27 -1.09 -15.19 -8.76
C GLN A 27 -1.76 -15.77 -10.00
N LEU A 28 -2.78 -15.10 -10.54
CA LEU A 28 -3.43 -15.47 -11.79
C LEU A 28 -2.45 -15.36 -12.96
N LEU A 29 -1.58 -14.35 -13.03
CA LEU A 29 -0.56 -14.26 -14.07
C LEU A 29 0.41 -15.45 -14.03
N HIS A 30 0.80 -15.88 -12.83
CA HIS A 30 1.70 -17.02 -12.62
C HIS A 30 1.04 -18.38 -12.89
N VAL A 31 -0.29 -18.46 -12.89
CA VAL A 31 -1.05 -19.68 -13.22
C VAL A 31 -1.46 -19.71 -14.70
N ILE A 32 -1.89 -18.57 -15.24
CA ILE A 32 -2.35 -18.43 -16.62
C ILE A 32 -1.17 -18.50 -17.60
N ALA A 33 0.00 -17.95 -17.26
CA ALA A 33 1.15 -17.97 -18.16
C ALA A 33 1.67 -19.40 -18.46
N PRO A 34 1.87 -20.29 -17.46
CA PRO A 34 2.21 -21.69 -17.74
C PRO A 34 1.12 -22.44 -18.51
N ALA A 35 -0.16 -22.20 -18.19
CA ALA A 35 -1.28 -22.82 -18.88
C ALA A 35 -1.36 -22.41 -20.35
N ALA A 36 -1.20 -21.12 -20.65
CA ALA A 36 -1.17 -20.61 -22.02
C ALA A 36 0.03 -21.13 -22.81
N ALA A 37 1.22 -21.19 -22.18
CA ALA A 37 2.39 -21.81 -22.78
C ALA A 37 2.15 -23.29 -23.10
N MET A 38 1.51 -24.03 -22.20
CA MET A 38 1.14 -25.44 -22.41
C MET A 38 0.14 -25.60 -23.56
N CYS A 39 -0.87 -24.74 -23.67
CA CYS A 39 -1.81 -24.73 -24.80
C CYS A 39 -1.11 -24.43 -26.14
N ILE A 40 -0.12 -23.53 -26.17
CA ILE A 40 0.68 -23.26 -27.37
C ILE A 40 1.50 -24.49 -27.76
N VAL A 41 2.11 -25.18 -26.79
CA VAL A 41 2.85 -26.43 -27.03
C VAL A 41 1.94 -27.54 -27.57
N LEU A 42 0.75 -27.69 -26.99
CA LEU A 42 -0.21 -28.73 -27.39
C LEU A 42 -0.84 -28.45 -28.76
N SER A 43 -1.04 -27.17 -29.13
CA SER A 43 -1.66 -26.79 -30.40
C SER A 43 -0.67 -26.75 -31.57
N ALA A 44 0.58 -26.36 -31.34
CA ALA A 44 1.62 -26.37 -32.37
C ALA A 44 2.21 -27.77 -32.62
N GLY A 45 2.13 -28.66 -31.61
CA GLY A 45 2.72 -30.00 -31.65
C GLY A 45 4.22 -30.02 -31.35
N PRO A 46 4.75 -31.11 -30.76
CA PRO A 46 6.15 -31.20 -30.36
C PRO A 46 7.12 -31.09 -31.55
N GLU A 47 6.70 -31.55 -32.74
CA GLU A 47 7.50 -31.52 -33.96
C GLU A 47 7.79 -30.09 -34.48
N ALA A 48 6.91 -29.12 -34.17
CA ALA A 48 7.08 -27.72 -34.56
C ALA A 48 7.98 -26.94 -33.58
N LEU A 49 8.04 -27.36 -32.32
CA LEU A 49 8.85 -26.74 -31.26
C LEU A 49 10.24 -27.38 -31.13
N PHE A 50 10.34 -28.68 -31.39
CA PHE A 50 11.55 -29.49 -31.25
C PHE A 50 11.83 -30.32 -32.52
N PRO A 51 12.06 -29.67 -33.67
CA PRO A 51 12.46 -30.40 -34.86
C PRO A 51 13.85 -31.05 -34.65
N PRO A 52 14.13 -32.20 -35.28
CA PRO A 52 15.38 -32.95 -35.12
C PRO A 52 16.63 -32.17 -35.56
N ALA A 53 16.46 -31.13 -36.38
CA ALA A 53 17.49 -30.15 -36.69
C ALA A 53 16.99 -28.74 -36.33
N MET A 54 17.39 -28.23 -35.16
CA MET A 54 17.14 -26.84 -34.80
C MET A 54 17.96 -25.91 -35.70
N THR A 55 17.28 -25.00 -36.39
CA THR A 55 17.93 -23.95 -37.20
C THR A 55 17.53 -22.58 -36.68
N ALA A 56 18.28 -21.54 -37.03
CA ALA A 56 17.96 -20.15 -36.63
C ALA A 56 16.55 -19.71 -37.05
N ARG A 57 16.01 -20.27 -38.15
CA ARG A 57 14.62 -20.02 -38.59
C ARG A 57 13.56 -20.56 -37.63
N THR A 58 13.87 -21.65 -36.91
CA THR A 58 12.96 -22.28 -35.95
C THR A 58 12.65 -21.33 -34.78
N PHE A 59 13.67 -20.57 -34.32
CA PHE A 59 13.52 -19.59 -33.24
C PHE A 59 12.72 -18.34 -33.66
N THR A 60 12.66 -18.04 -34.96
CA THR A 60 11.84 -16.94 -35.50
C THR A 60 10.43 -17.38 -35.89
N GLY A 61 10.09 -18.66 -35.67
CA GLY A 61 8.78 -19.23 -35.97
C GLY A 61 7.70 -18.73 -35.00
N TRP A 62 6.44 -18.82 -35.46
CA TRP A 62 5.27 -18.35 -34.72
C TRP A 62 5.13 -18.87 -33.27
N PRO A 63 5.35 -20.17 -32.94
CA PRO A 63 5.22 -20.62 -31.55
C PRO A 63 6.36 -20.14 -30.65
N TRP A 64 7.59 -20.04 -31.18
CA TRP A 64 8.75 -19.54 -30.43
C TRP A 64 8.65 -18.03 -30.14
N ASN A 65 8.19 -17.23 -31.10
CA ASN A 65 7.97 -15.80 -30.89
C ASN A 65 6.94 -15.52 -29.79
N LEU A 66 5.86 -16.32 -29.72
CA LEU A 66 4.85 -16.18 -28.66
C LEU A 66 5.40 -16.54 -27.28
N LEU A 67 6.19 -17.61 -27.18
CA LEU A 67 6.82 -18.01 -25.93
C LEU A 67 7.84 -16.96 -25.44
N ILE A 68 8.66 -16.42 -26.35
CA ILE A 68 9.61 -15.36 -26.03
C ILE A 68 8.88 -14.08 -25.61
N ALA A 69 7.81 -13.69 -26.30
CA ALA A 69 7.00 -12.53 -25.94
C ALA A 69 6.35 -12.68 -24.56
N MET A 70 5.82 -13.87 -24.22
CA MET A 70 5.30 -14.16 -22.89
C MET A 70 6.39 -14.12 -21.81
N ALA A 71 7.54 -14.76 -22.05
CA ALA A 71 8.65 -14.78 -21.10
C ALA A 71 9.19 -13.37 -20.84
N LEU A 72 9.34 -12.55 -21.87
CA LEU A 72 9.71 -11.14 -21.75
C LEU A 72 8.63 -10.33 -21.04
N GLY A 73 7.35 -10.58 -21.31
CA GLY A 73 6.25 -9.92 -20.62
C GLY A 73 6.27 -10.17 -19.11
N VAL A 74 6.48 -11.42 -18.69
CA VAL A 74 6.62 -11.79 -17.27
C VAL A 74 7.89 -11.19 -16.68
N ALA A 75 9.03 -11.28 -17.36
CA ALA A 75 10.29 -10.72 -16.88
C ALA A 75 10.23 -9.19 -16.74
N ILE A 76 9.63 -8.48 -17.69
CA ILE A 76 9.41 -7.02 -17.62
C ILE A 76 8.46 -6.70 -16.47
N TRP A 77 7.41 -7.50 -16.25
CA TRP A 77 6.50 -7.32 -15.13
C TRP A 77 7.20 -7.52 -13.79
N ASP A 78 7.98 -8.58 -13.63
CA ASP A 78 8.73 -8.89 -12.41
C ASP A 78 9.84 -7.87 -12.15
N VAL A 79 10.59 -7.47 -13.19
CA VAL A 79 11.59 -6.42 -13.12
C VAL A 79 10.94 -5.08 -12.76
N ARG A 80 9.76 -4.77 -13.30
CA ARG A 80 8.99 -3.58 -12.92
C ARG A 80 8.50 -3.68 -11.49
N ALA A 81 7.99 -4.83 -11.04
CA ALA A 81 7.58 -5.06 -9.65
C ALA A 81 8.78 -4.94 -8.68
N LEU A 82 9.95 -5.46 -9.06
CA LEU A 82 11.21 -5.34 -8.32
C LEU A 82 11.76 -3.91 -8.34
N LEU A 83 11.66 -3.19 -9.45
CA LEU A 83 12.04 -1.78 -9.57
C LEU A 83 11.11 -0.88 -8.76
N LEU A 84 9.81 -1.18 -8.71
CA LEU A 84 8.86 -0.51 -7.82
C LEU A 84 9.22 -0.76 -6.35
N ARG A 85 9.66 -1.99 -6.00
CA ARG A 85 10.17 -2.31 -4.64
C ARG A 85 11.51 -1.63 -4.32
N ARG A 86 12.41 -1.46 -5.30
CA ARG A 86 13.73 -0.83 -5.09
C ARG A 86 13.70 0.70 -5.14
N ARG A 87 12.81 1.32 -5.94
CA ARG A 87 12.62 2.78 -6.00
C ARG A 87 11.88 3.35 -4.78
N GLY A 88 11.20 2.52 -3.99
CA GLY A 88 10.66 2.88 -2.67
C GLY A 88 11.71 3.14 -1.58
N ARG A 89 13.02 3.00 -1.88
CA ARG A 89 14.12 3.43 -1.00
C ARG A 89 14.59 4.86 -1.29
N GLY A 90 13.66 5.75 -1.66
CA GLY A 90 13.93 7.17 -1.76
C GLY A 90 14.07 7.78 -0.37
N ARG A 91 15.15 8.54 -0.13
CA ARG A 91 15.33 9.36 1.09
C ARG A 91 14.10 10.25 1.27
N LEU A 92 13.23 9.89 2.22
CA LEU A 92 12.28 10.81 2.82
C LEU A 92 13.11 11.89 3.52
N THR A 93 13.37 13.00 2.83
CA THR A 93 13.77 14.23 3.51
C THR A 93 12.53 14.70 4.24
N LEU A 94 12.52 14.59 5.57
CA LEU A 94 11.44 15.09 6.43
C LEU A 94 11.79 16.54 6.80
N PRO A 95 11.25 17.57 6.12
CA PRO A 95 11.44 18.97 6.51
C PRO A 95 10.52 19.31 7.71
N VAL A 96 10.68 18.56 8.81
CA VAL A 96 9.85 18.72 10.01
C VAL A 96 10.71 19.39 11.08
N ASP A 97 10.75 20.73 11.01
CA ASP A 97 11.55 21.55 11.92
C ASP A 97 10.71 22.12 13.08
N SER A 98 9.39 21.92 13.05
CA SER A 98 8.45 22.42 14.05
C SER A 98 7.12 21.65 14.05
N LEU A 99 6.36 21.81 15.14
CA LEU A 99 5.03 21.21 15.31
C LEU A 99 4.08 21.48 14.13
N PRO A 100 3.92 22.72 13.61
CA PRO A 100 3.04 22.97 12.47
C PRO A 100 3.48 22.26 11.19
N HIS A 101 4.80 22.14 10.96
CA HIS A 101 5.33 21.40 9.81
C HIS A 101 5.05 19.90 9.90
N ALA A 102 5.10 19.33 11.12
CA ALA A 102 4.77 17.93 11.33
C ALA A 102 3.30 17.62 11.02
N VAL A 103 2.40 18.50 11.44
CA VAL A 103 0.96 18.37 11.19
C VAL A 103 0.66 18.53 9.71
N HIS A 104 1.17 19.57 9.05
CA HIS A 104 0.99 19.75 7.60
C HIS A 104 1.56 18.59 6.78
N PHE A 105 2.74 18.09 7.14
CA PHE A 105 3.29 16.88 6.53
C PHE A 105 2.32 15.70 6.63
N ALA A 106 1.75 15.47 7.81
CA ALA A 106 0.79 14.37 8.01
C ALA A 106 -0.52 14.59 7.25
N GLU A 107 -1.06 15.81 7.24
CA GLU A 107 -2.26 16.18 6.49
C GLU A 107 -2.08 15.94 4.98
N ASP A 108 -0.94 16.35 4.43
CA ASP A 108 -0.61 16.16 3.02
C ASP A 108 -0.37 14.68 2.71
N ALA A 109 0.31 13.96 3.59
CA ALA A 109 0.57 12.53 3.41
C ALA A 109 -0.72 11.70 3.42
N LEU A 110 -1.68 12.07 4.28
CA LEU A 110 -2.99 11.41 4.39
C LEU A 110 -4.02 11.98 3.41
N GLY A 111 -3.68 13.02 2.64
CA GLY A 111 -4.59 13.66 1.68
C GLY A 111 -5.73 14.46 2.32
N VAL A 112 -5.69 14.74 3.63
CA VAL A 112 -6.76 15.42 4.38
C VAL A 112 -6.86 16.89 3.99
N SER A 113 -5.73 17.56 3.68
CA SER A 113 -5.70 18.96 3.23
C SER A 113 -6.43 19.16 1.89
N THR A 114 -6.41 18.15 1.02
CA THR A 114 -7.05 18.19 -0.31
C THR A 114 -8.57 18.07 -0.27
N TRP A 115 -9.14 17.57 0.84
CA TRP A 115 -10.57 17.40 0.98
C TRP A 115 -11.33 18.72 1.09
N ALA A 116 -10.71 19.78 1.61
CA ALA A 116 -11.34 21.10 1.72
C ALA A 116 -11.50 21.79 0.34
N GLN A 117 -10.62 21.50 -0.63
CA GLN A 117 -10.66 22.13 -1.96
C GLN A 117 -11.58 21.43 -2.96
N GLY A 118 -12.10 20.24 -2.64
CA GLY A 118 -13.09 19.52 -3.46
C GLY A 118 -14.56 19.83 -3.13
N ILE A 119 -14.84 20.54 -2.03
CA ILE A 119 -16.22 20.83 -1.54
C ILE A 119 -16.84 22.03 -2.29
N ARG A 120 -16.91 21.94 -3.62
CA ARG A 120 -17.86 22.72 -4.42
C ARG A 120 -18.67 21.87 -5.41
N GLY A 121 -18.45 20.55 -5.46
CA GLY A 121 -18.99 19.71 -6.54
C GLY A 121 -19.97 18.61 -6.17
N TYR A 122 -20.06 18.16 -4.92
CA TYR A 122 -20.91 16.99 -4.58
C TYR A 122 -21.58 17.14 -3.21
N VAL A 123 -22.75 17.77 -3.21
CA VAL A 123 -23.74 17.60 -2.14
C VAL A 123 -24.38 16.23 -2.34
N GLY A 124 -24.07 15.27 -1.46
CA GLY A 124 -24.84 14.01 -1.39
C GLY A 124 -24.09 12.72 -1.09
N SER A 125 -22.75 12.68 -1.02
CA SER A 125 -22.06 11.47 -0.59
C SER A 125 -21.94 11.47 0.93
N ARG A 126 -22.76 10.62 1.56
CA ARG A 126 -22.56 10.00 2.88
C ARG A 126 -21.11 10.17 3.33
N ALA A 127 -20.87 10.84 4.46
CA ALA A 127 -19.54 10.98 5.05
C ALA A 127 -18.84 9.61 5.03
N ASP A 128 -17.94 9.42 4.07
CA ASP A 128 -17.39 8.12 3.76
C ASP A 128 -16.51 7.70 4.93
N ALA A 129 -16.73 6.50 5.47
CA ALA A 129 -15.89 5.93 6.53
C ALA A 129 -14.40 5.87 6.12
N ALA A 130 -14.11 6.01 4.82
CA ALA A 130 -12.81 6.17 4.19
C ALA A 130 -12.16 7.55 4.39
N GLY A 131 -12.75 8.44 5.20
CA GLY A 131 -12.08 9.69 5.63
C GLY A 131 -11.91 9.82 7.14
N ILE A 132 -12.60 8.95 7.90
CA ILE A 132 -12.60 9.02 9.37
C ILE A 132 -11.23 8.56 9.89
N TRP A 133 -10.65 7.50 9.34
CA TRP A 133 -9.40 6.96 9.85
C TRP A 133 -8.21 7.85 9.53
N GLU A 134 -8.17 8.44 8.35
CA GLU A 134 -7.16 9.39 7.92
C GLU A 134 -7.20 10.64 8.80
N SER A 135 -8.39 11.17 9.12
CA SER A 135 -8.52 12.31 10.05
C SER A 135 -8.05 11.96 11.48
N GLN A 136 -8.34 10.74 11.95
CA GLN A 136 -7.85 10.23 13.24
C GLN A 136 -6.34 9.95 13.22
N ALA A 137 -5.76 9.68 12.05
CA ALA A 137 -4.35 9.36 11.86
C ALA A 137 -3.43 10.58 11.74
N VAL A 138 -3.97 11.78 11.44
CA VAL A 138 -3.15 13.00 11.24
C VAL A 138 -2.21 13.27 12.43
N LEU A 139 -2.76 13.38 13.64
CA LEU A 139 -1.96 13.75 14.81
C LEU A 139 -1.01 12.62 15.27
N PRO A 140 -1.41 11.34 15.28
CA PRO A 140 -0.47 10.24 15.52
C PRO A 140 0.67 10.19 14.49
N LEU A 141 0.38 10.39 13.20
CA LEU A 141 1.40 10.40 12.16
C LEU A 141 2.34 11.61 12.28
N ALA A 142 1.79 12.78 12.59
CA ALA A 142 2.56 13.98 12.88
C ALA A 142 3.50 13.77 14.08
N ALA A 143 3.04 13.07 15.13
CA ALA A 143 3.86 12.71 16.29
C ALA A 143 5.07 11.86 15.89
N LEU A 144 4.85 10.84 15.05
CA LEU A 144 5.94 10.01 14.54
C LEU A 144 6.89 10.80 13.64
N ALA A 145 6.38 11.63 12.74
CA ALA A 145 7.19 12.45 11.84
C ALA A 145 8.04 13.47 12.61
N TYR A 146 7.48 14.10 13.65
CA TYR A 146 8.17 15.04 14.53
C TYR A 146 9.32 14.39 15.31
N VAL A 147 9.11 13.18 15.83
CA VAL A 147 10.19 12.46 16.52
C VAL A 147 11.22 11.92 15.53
N ALA A 148 10.79 11.46 14.36
CA ALA A 148 11.68 10.97 13.31
C ALA A 148 12.70 12.04 12.90
N SER A 149 12.26 13.30 12.75
CA SER A 149 13.14 14.41 12.35
C SER A 149 14.17 14.77 13.43
N GLY A 150 13.81 14.67 14.71
CA GLY A 150 14.73 14.89 15.83
C GLY A 150 15.65 13.70 16.15
N SER A 151 15.48 12.56 15.49
CA SER A 151 16.11 11.31 15.90
C SER A 151 17.57 11.20 15.44
N GLN A 152 18.47 10.76 16.32
CA GLN A 152 19.84 10.38 15.97
C GLN A 152 19.92 9.02 15.24
N HIS A 153 18.78 8.41 14.89
CA HIS A 153 18.65 7.04 14.38
C HIS A 153 18.94 6.90 12.87
N GLY A 154 19.75 7.79 12.29
CA GLY A 154 20.06 7.80 10.86
C GLY A 154 18.96 8.45 10.03
N ASN A 155 18.55 7.81 8.93
CA ASN A 155 17.58 8.38 7.98
C ASN A 155 16.17 8.41 8.59
N ALA A 156 15.71 9.61 8.98
CA ALA A 156 14.40 9.86 9.58
C ALA A 156 13.24 9.21 8.81
N GLY A 157 13.30 9.23 7.48
CA GLY A 157 12.31 8.62 6.62
C GLY A 157 12.23 7.10 6.72
N GLU A 158 13.39 6.46 6.83
CA GLU A 158 13.46 5.00 6.96
C GLU A 158 12.95 4.56 8.34
N TRP A 159 13.26 5.32 9.38
CA TRP A 159 12.69 5.09 10.70
C TRP A 159 11.17 5.21 10.67
N LEU A 160 10.63 6.29 10.09
CA LEU A 160 9.19 6.50 9.99
C LEU A 160 8.50 5.36 9.24
N ALA A 161 9.02 4.98 8.07
CA ALA A 161 8.47 3.88 7.26
C ALA A 161 8.51 2.52 8.00
N ARG A 162 9.61 2.24 8.72
CA ARG A 162 9.74 1.01 9.52
C ARG A 162 8.74 0.99 10.67
N THR A 163 8.63 2.12 11.38
CA THR A 163 7.71 2.25 12.52
C THR A 163 6.26 2.03 12.07
N VAL A 164 5.77 2.75 11.06
CA VAL A 164 4.38 2.58 10.59
C VAL A 164 4.11 1.19 10.01
N THR A 165 5.14 0.50 9.51
CA THR A 165 5.03 -0.91 9.09
C THR A 165 4.90 -1.86 10.28
N GLY A 166 5.64 -1.62 11.36
CA GLY A 166 5.46 -2.35 12.62
C GLY A 166 4.08 -2.16 13.22
N LEU A 167 3.57 -0.92 13.23
CA LEU A 167 2.25 -0.59 13.79
C LEU A 167 1.09 -1.30 13.04
N ALA A 168 1.25 -1.54 11.75
CA ALA A 168 0.24 -2.20 10.91
C ALA A 168 0.38 -3.74 10.87
N SER A 169 1.32 -4.31 11.63
CA SER A 169 1.52 -5.76 11.70
C SER A 169 0.48 -6.45 12.59
N ALA A 170 0.31 -7.77 12.41
CA ALA A 170 -0.65 -8.56 13.19
C ALA A 170 -0.32 -8.57 14.70
N ASP A 171 0.96 -8.49 15.06
CA ASP A 171 1.46 -8.46 16.45
C ASP A 171 2.02 -7.07 16.80
N SER A 172 1.19 -6.03 16.58
CA SER A 172 1.64 -4.63 16.66
C SER A 172 1.78 -4.07 18.08
N ASP A 173 1.39 -4.80 19.13
CA ASP A 173 1.36 -4.26 20.51
C ASP A 173 2.73 -3.81 21.02
N GLU A 174 3.80 -4.55 20.70
CA GLU A 174 5.18 -4.12 21.01
C GLU A 174 5.56 -2.90 20.19
N ALA A 175 5.27 -2.89 18.88
CA ALA A 175 5.58 -1.76 18.01
C ALA A 175 4.88 -0.47 18.45
N TRP A 176 3.64 -0.56 18.92
CA TRP A 176 2.91 0.58 19.50
C TRP A 176 3.55 1.07 20.80
N ARG A 177 4.03 0.17 21.67
CA ARG A 177 4.76 0.55 22.90
C ARG A 177 6.11 1.19 22.61
N GLU A 178 6.89 0.62 21.71
CA GLU A 178 8.17 1.19 21.27
C GLU A 178 7.98 2.58 20.65
N ALA A 179 6.99 2.73 19.77
CA ALA A 179 6.65 4.02 19.18
C ALA A 179 6.16 5.04 20.23
N ALA A 180 5.38 4.62 21.22
CA ALA A 180 4.97 5.49 22.33
C ALA A 180 6.16 5.96 23.17
N CYS A 181 7.14 5.10 23.42
CA CYS A 181 8.40 5.48 24.08
C CYS A 181 9.17 6.51 23.26
N ALA A 182 9.23 6.36 21.94
CA ALA A 182 9.87 7.33 21.06
C ALA A 182 9.14 8.69 21.08
N VAL A 183 7.81 8.67 21.03
CA VAL A 183 6.94 9.86 21.07
C VAL A 183 6.91 10.55 22.44
N ALA A 184 7.43 9.92 23.49
CA ALA A 184 7.42 10.48 24.84
C ALA A 184 8.11 11.86 24.96
N SER A 185 9.10 12.11 24.11
CA SER A 185 9.86 13.37 24.01
C SER A 185 9.24 14.41 23.06
N ALA A 186 8.16 14.07 22.36
CA ALA A 186 7.46 14.98 21.46
C ALA A 186 6.69 16.07 22.23
N ASP A 187 6.18 17.05 21.47
CA ASP A 187 5.24 18.04 21.99
C ASP A 187 4.05 17.36 22.74
N PRO A 188 3.60 17.89 23.89
CA PRO A 188 2.54 17.28 24.69
C PRO A 188 1.26 16.97 23.91
N LEU A 189 0.88 17.79 22.93
CA LEU A 189 -0.32 17.59 22.12
C LEU A 189 -0.16 16.38 21.20
N LEU A 190 0.98 16.27 20.52
CA LEU A 190 1.30 15.13 19.66
C LEU A 190 1.38 13.85 20.47
N ARG A 191 2.06 13.89 21.61
CA ARG A 191 2.17 12.76 22.53
C ARG A 191 0.80 12.30 23.02
N GLN A 192 -0.05 13.21 23.49
CA GLN A 192 -1.38 12.83 23.97
C GLN A 192 -2.22 12.22 22.85
N SER A 193 -2.13 12.75 21.64
CA SER A 193 -2.88 12.26 20.48
C SER A 193 -2.43 10.86 20.07
N PHE A 194 -1.11 10.61 20.06
CA PHE A 194 -0.56 9.28 19.80
C PHE A 194 -0.98 8.26 20.87
N MET A 195 -0.92 8.62 22.15
CA MET A 195 -1.37 7.74 23.24
C MET A 195 -2.87 7.42 23.14
N ARG A 196 -3.70 8.38 22.73
CA ARG A 196 -5.13 8.12 22.48
C ARG A 196 -5.33 7.10 21.37
N ALA A 197 -4.58 7.20 20.27
CA ALA A 197 -4.64 6.23 19.18
C ALA A 197 -4.18 4.84 19.63
N MET A 198 -3.10 4.75 20.41
CA MET A 198 -2.62 3.50 21.00
C MET A 198 -3.66 2.82 21.91
N CYS A 199 -4.46 3.59 22.63
CA CYS A 199 -5.51 3.10 23.54
C CYS A 199 -6.88 2.86 22.87
N MET A 200 -7.00 3.04 21.55
CA MET A 200 -8.24 2.71 20.83
C MET A 200 -8.55 1.21 20.88
N GLN A 201 -9.78 0.82 20.57
CA GLN A 201 -10.11 -0.59 20.38
C GLN A 201 -9.23 -1.19 19.28
N PRO A 202 -8.79 -2.47 19.38
CA PRO A 202 -7.80 -3.05 18.46
C PRO A 202 -8.12 -2.80 16.98
N ARG A 203 -9.37 -3.04 16.55
CA ARG A 203 -9.80 -2.82 15.15
C ARG A 203 -9.68 -1.36 14.68
N GLN A 204 -9.95 -0.41 15.57
CA GLN A 204 -9.86 1.03 15.26
C GLN A 204 -8.40 1.45 15.17
N ARG A 205 -7.58 0.98 16.12
CA ARG A 205 -6.14 1.18 16.14
C ARG A 205 -5.47 0.60 14.88
N ASP A 206 -5.89 -0.59 14.45
CA ASP A 206 -5.40 -1.23 13.22
C ASP A 206 -5.79 -0.42 11.98
N SER A 207 -7.00 0.13 11.94
CA SER A 207 -7.45 1.00 10.85
C SER A 207 -6.60 2.27 10.76
N VAL A 208 -6.29 2.89 11.91
CA VAL A 208 -5.38 4.04 12.00
C VAL A 208 -3.96 3.66 11.57
N ALA A 209 -3.44 2.50 11.98
CA ALA A 209 -2.13 2.01 11.56
C ALA A 209 -2.03 1.79 10.05
N LEU A 210 -3.07 1.21 9.45
CA LEU A 210 -3.12 0.93 8.01
C LEU A 210 -3.10 2.21 7.18
N VAL A 211 -3.92 3.21 7.52
CA VAL A 211 -3.92 4.47 6.76
C VAL A 211 -2.62 5.26 6.94
N MET A 212 -1.98 5.21 8.12
CA MET A 212 -0.64 5.79 8.32
C MET A 212 0.40 5.07 7.45
N ASN A 213 0.32 3.73 7.38
CA ASN A 213 1.21 2.92 6.56
C ASN A 213 1.04 3.23 5.07
N GLU A 214 -0.20 3.27 4.59
CA GLU A 214 -0.53 3.61 3.21
C GLU A 214 -0.16 5.06 2.87
N ALA A 215 -0.33 6.01 3.78
CA ALA A 215 0.09 7.39 3.56
C ALA A 215 1.60 7.48 3.35
N ILE A 216 2.41 6.87 4.24
CA ILE A 216 3.86 6.96 4.13
C ILE A 216 4.39 6.14 2.95
N LEU A 217 3.91 4.91 2.75
CA LEU A 217 4.40 4.05 1.67
C LEU A 217 3.79 4.41 0.30
N GLY A 218 2.58 4.98 0.27
CA GLY A 218 1.84 5.36 -0.93
C GLY A 218 2.16 6.77 -1.45
N THR A 219 2.48 7.74 -0.59
CA THR A 219 2.92 9.09 -1.03
C THR A 219 4.23 9.06 -1.83
N HIS A 220 5.09 8.06 -1.60
CA HIS A 220 6.26 7.80 -2.44
C HIS A 220 5.95 7.48 -3.91
N VAL A 221 4.70 7.13 -4.24
CA VAL A 221 4.24 6.85 -5.60
C VAL A 221 3.73 8.12 -6.30
N ALA A 222 3.31 9.15 -5.56
CA ALA A 222 2.66 10.34 -6.10
C ALA A 222 3.64 11.50 -6.43
N VAL A 223 4.79 11.58 -5.75
CA VAL A 223 5.73 12.72 -5.85
C VAL A 223 6.71 12.64 -7.06
N GLN A 224 6.57 11.65 -7.95
CA GLN A 224 7.40 11.53 -9.18
C GLN A 224 6.60 11.72 -10.49
N ARG A 225 5.65 12.68 -10.53
CA ARG A 225 5.13 13.17 -11.80
C ARG A 225 5.96 14.35 -12.31
#